data_AF-A0A9X8YPE5-F1
#
_entry.id   AF-A0A9X8YPE5-F1
#
_cell.length_a   1.000
_cell.length_b   1.000
_cell.length_c   1.000
_cell.angle_alpha   90.00
_cell.angle_beta   90.00
_cell.angle_gamma   90.00
#
_symmetry.space_group_name_H-M   'P 1'
#
loop_
_entity.id
_entity.type
_entity.pdbx_description
1 polymer ?
#
loop_
_entity_poly.entity_id
_entity_poly.type
_entity_poly.pdbx_seq_one_letter_code
_entity_poly.pdbx_strand_id
1 'polypeptide(L)' 'MTTESKCPFSGGKQPAPQNGPTNQDWWPNQLSLKPLHQHSPLSDPMDKDFNYADAFNSLDLAAVKQDLHALMTDS' A
#
# COMPACT_ATOMS: atom_id res chain seq x y z
N MET A 1 25.81 -16.47 1.50
CA MET A 1 25.36 -15.48 2.49
C MET A 1 24.08 -14.83 1.98
N THR A 2 22.93 -15.47 2.19
CA THR A 2 21.62 -14.86 1.91
C THR A 2 20.96 -14.60 3.25
N THR A 3 21.16 -13.38 3.77
CA THR A 3 20.41 -12.88 4.92
C THR A 3 18.97 -12.65 4.44
N GLU A 4 18.15 -13.70 4.47
CA GLU A 4 16.71 -13.56 4.22
C GLU A 4 16.13 -12.62 5.28
N SER A 5 15.46 -11.55 4.84
CA SER A 5 14.68 -10.66 5.69
C SER A 5 13.41 -11.37 6.16
N LYS A 6 13.56 -12.45 6.94
CA LYS A 6 12.46 -13.14 7.58
C LYS A 6 12.19 -12.43 8.90
N CYS A 7 11.00 -11.87 9.07
CA CYS A 7 10.63 -11.18 10.31
C CYS A 7 10.89 -12.10 11.52
N PRO A 8 11.81 -11.75 12.43
CA PRO A 8 12.27 -12.64 13.50
C PRO A 8 11.30 -12.73 14.70
N PHE A 9 10.21 -11.96 14.70
CA PHE A 9 9.21 -11.95 15.77
C PHE A 9 7.84 -12.35 15.23
N SER A 10 7.28 -13.44 15.76
CA SER A 10 5.92 -13.94 15.47
C SER A 10 4.81 -13.24 16.29
N GLY A 11 5.03 -11.97 16.68
CA GLY A 11 4.29 -11.29 17.74
C GLY A 11 3.10 -10.41 17.33
N GLY A 12 2.59 -10.50 16.11
CA GLY A 12 1.44 -9.70 15.68
C GLY A 12 0.58 -10.47 14.69
N LYS A 13 -0.75 -10.30 14.77
CA LYS A 13 -1.68 -10.81 13.75
C LYS A 13 -1.37 -10.14 12.42
N GLN A 14 -0.48 -10.73 11.64
CA GLN A 14 -0.26 -10.39 10.24
C GLN A 14 -1.55 -10.74 9.48
N PRO A 15 -2.08 -9.86 8.61
CA PRO A 15 -3.14 -10.26 7.70
C PRO A 15 -2.59 -11.41 6.84
N ALA A 16 -3.20 -12.59 6.94
CA ALA A 16 -2.71 -13.82 6.34
C ALA A 16 -2.43 -13.67 4.84
N PRO A 17 -1.34 -14.29 4.35
CA PRO A 17 -1.53 -15.66 3.88
C PRO A 17 -0.36 -16.60 4.25
N GLN A 18 0.07 -16.71 5.52
CA GLN A 18 1.42 -17.25 5.79
C GLN A 18 1.54 -18.21 6.98
N ASN A 19 0.79 -19.33 6.94
CA ASN A 19 1.12 -20.53 7.73
C ASN A 19 1.66 -21.68 6.85
N GLY A 20 2.33 -21.37 5.73
CA GLY A 20 2.93 -22.40 4.88
C GLY A 20 3.60 -21.86 3.63
N PRO A 21 4.45 -22.68 2.96
CA PRO A 21 5.08 -22.32 1.71
C PRO A 21 4.03 -22.11 0.60
N THR A 22 4.21 -21.05 -0.17
CA THR A 22 3.38 -20.65 -1.31
C THR A 22 3.88 -21.28 -2.61
N ASN A 23 3.08 -21.21 -3.69
CA ASN A 23 3.51 -21.70 -5.01
C ASN A 23 4.82 -21.05 -5.50
N GLN A 24 5.09 -19.80 -5.10
CA GLN A 24 6.31 -19.11 -5.49
C GLN A 24 7.54 -19.62 -4.72
N ASP A 25 7.33 -20.19 -3.53
CA ASP A 25 8.39 -20.87 -2.76
C ASP A 25 8.73 -22.23 -3.38
N TRP A 26 7.74 -22.93 -3.92
CA TRP A 26 7.92 -24.23 -4.59
C TRP A 26 8.45 -24.12 -6.03
N TRP A 27 8.01 -23.11 -6.77
CA TRP A 27 8.41 -22.87 -8.16
C TRP A 27 8.91 -21.43 -8.34
N PRO A 28 10.16 -21.14 -7.92
CA PRO A 28 10.68 -19.76 -7.90
C PRO A 28 10.79 -19.11 -9.28
N ASN A 29 10.91 -19.90 -10.34
CA ASN A 29 11.01 -19.44 -11.73
C ASN A 29 9.66 -19.43 -12.47
N GLN A 30 8.54 -19.68 -11.79
CA GLN A 30 7.21 -19.61 -12.40
C GLN A 30 6.86 -18.17 -12.76
N LEU A 31 6.27 -17.97 -13.94
CA LEU A 31 5.76 -16.66 -14.36
C LEU A 31 4.68 -16.17 -13.38
N SER A 32 4.93 -15.02 -12.75
CA SER A 32 3.98 -14.41 -11.82
C SER A 32 2.94 -13.57 -12.56
N LEU A 33 1.67 -13.92 -12.37
CA LEU A 33 0.54 -13.11 -12.86
C LEU A 33 0.07 -12.06 -11.85
N LYS A 34 0.70 -11.99 -10.66
CA LYS A 34 0.35 -11.03 -9.61
C LYS A 34 0.28 -9.57 -10.11
N PRO A 35 1.17 -9.09 -10.99
CA PRO A 35 1.08 -7.71 -11.47
C PRO A 35 -0.24 -7.38 -12.19
N LEU A 36 -0.89 -8.37 -12.81
CA LEU A 36 -2.09 -8.14 -13.61
C LEU A 36 -3.35 -7.86 -12.80
N HIS A 37 -3.33 -8.14 -11.50
CA HIS A 37 -4.44 -7.84 -10.59
C HIS A 37 -4.08 -6.81 -9.52
N GLN A 38 -2.90 -6.17 -9.64
CA GLN A 38 -2.54 -5.06 -8.75
C GLN A 38 -3.48 -3.88 -9.02
N HIS A 39 -3.88 -3.17 -7.96
CA HIS A 39 -4.77 -2.00 -8.03
C HIS A 39 -6.19 -2.30 -8.55
N SER A 40 -6.73 -3.46 -8.20
CA SER A 40 -8.14 -3.77 -8.45
C SER A 40 -9.08 -2.76 -7.75
N PRO A 41 -10.18 -2.33 -8.38
CA PRO A 41 -11.21 -1.50 -7.74
C PRO A 41 -11.83 -2.13 -6.48
N LEU A 42 -11.73 -3.46 -6.32
CA LEU A 42 -12.19 -4.15 -5.11
C LEU A 42 -11.36 -3.82 -3.86
N SER A 43 -10.14 -3.32 -4.04
CA SER A 43 -9.25 -2.91 -2.96
C SER A 43 -9.15 -1.39 -2.83
N ASP A 44 -9.84 -0.64 -3.69
CA ASP A 44 -9.91 0.82 -3.60
C ASP A 44 -10.95 1.20 -2.54
N PRO A 45 -10.57 1.96 -1.49
CA PRO A 45 -11.51 2.43 -0.47
C PRO A 45 -12.38 3.61 -0.94
N MET A 46 -12.06 4.24 -2.08
CA MET A 46 -12.81 5.37 -2.60
C MET A 46 -14.14 4.94 -3.24
N ASP A 47 -15.06 5.89 -3.36
CA ASP A 47 -16.33 5.66 -4.05
C ASP A 47 -16.10 5.32 -5.53
N LYS A 48 -17.00 4.50 -6.08
CA LYS A 48 -16.92 4.00 -7.47
C LYS A 48 -16.76 5.12 -8.51
N ASP A 49 -17.39 6.27 -8.26
CA ASP A 49 -17.42 7.41 -9.18
C ASP A 49 -16.46 8.54 -8.76
N PHE A 50 -15.54 8.26 -7.82
CA PHE A 50 -14.59 9.25 -7.34
C PHE A 50 -13.58 9.65 -8.43
N ASN A 51 -13.46 10.96 -8.69
CA ASN A 51 -12.47 11.53 -9.59
C ASN A 51 -11.45 12.38 -8.80
N TYR A 52 -10.23 11.88 -8.66
CA TYR A 52 -9.16 12.58 -7.96
C TYR A 52 -8.80 13.92 -8.62
N ALA A 53 -8.84 14.01 -9.95
CA ALA A 53 -8.49 15.26 -10.64
C ALA A 53 -9.50 16.37 -10.32
N ASP A 54 -10.79 16.06 -10.34
CA ASP A 54 -11.84 17.02 -10.01
C ASP A 54 -11.78 17.41 -8.53
N ALA A 55 -11.60 16.42 -7.64
CA ALA A 55 -11.45 16.66 -6.21
C ALA A 55 -10.24 17.57 -5.91
N PHE A 56 -9.10 17.30 -6.53
CA PHE A 56 -7.89 18.11 -6.36
C PHE A 56 -8.05 19.54 -6.91
N ASN A 57 -8.74 19.70 -8.04
CA ASN A 57 -9.00 21.03 -8.61
C ASN A 57 -9.92 21.89 -7.72
N SER A 58 -10.76 21.25 -6.90
CA SER A 58 -11.62 21.94 -5.92
C SER A 58 -10.91 22.28 -4.59
N LEU A 59 -9.68 21.79 -4.40
CA LEU A 59 -8.93 21.93 -3.16
C LEU A 59 -8.34 23.35 -3.02
N ASP A 60 -8.46 23.95 -1.84
CA ASP A 60 -7.71 25.17 -1.51
C ASP A 60 -6.24 24.82 -1.24
N LEU A 61 -5.45 24.87 -2.32
CA LEU A 61 -4.03 24.59 -2.27
C LEU A 61 -3.26 25.61 -1.41
N ALA A 62 -3.74 26.85 -1.31
CA ALA A 62 -3.05 27.89 -0.55
C ALA A 62 -3.18 27.60 0.95
N ALA A 63 -4.39 27.26 1.42
CA ALA A 63 -4.64 26.84 2.79
C ALA A 63 -3.81 25.61 3.17
N VAL A 64 -3.81 24.56 2.32
CA VAL A 64 -3.02 23.33 2.59
C VAL A 64 -1.53 23.62 2.76
N LYS A 65 -0.95 24.48 1.92
CA LYS A 65 0.46 24.86 2.06
C LYS A 65 0.73 25.61 3.36
N GLN A 66 -0.16 26.54 3.72
CA GLN A 66 -0.04 27.29 4.96
C GLN A 66 -0.12 26.37 6.18
N ASP A 67 -1.07 25.43 6.20
CA ASP A 67 -1.23 24.46 7.28
C ASP A 67 0.01 23.57 7.42
N LEU A 68 0.60 23.12 6.31
CA LEU A 68 1.85 22.36 6.33
C LEU A 68 3.00 23.17 6.94
N HIS A 69 3.13 24.46 6.60
CA HIS A 69 4.15 25.33 7.19
C HIS A 69 3.95 25.53 8.69
N ALA A 70 2.70 25.68 9.15
CA ALA A 70 2.38 25.80 10.56
C ALA A 70 2.71 24.51 11.32
N LEU A 71 2.30 23.35 10.79
CA LEU A 71 2.55 22.02 11.37
C LEU A 71 4.04 21.75 11.59
N MET A 72 4.91 22.22 10.69
CA MET A 72 6.36 22.06 10.84
C MET A 72 6.94 22.75 12.08
N THR A 73 6.19 23.66 12.70
CA THR A 73 6.63 24.46 13.85
C THR A 73 5.81 24.23 15.12
N ASP A 74 4.82 23.34 15.06
CA ASP A 74 3.93 23.00 16.18
C ASP A 74 4.46 21.73 16.87
N SER A 75 4.91 21.85 18.13
CA SER A 75 5.61 20.80 18.91
C SER A 75 4.94 20.52 20.24
#